data_AF-A0A3S5E9I8-F1
#
_entry.id   AF-A0A3S5E9I8-F1
#
_cell.length_a   1.000
_cell.length_b   1.000
_cell.length_c   1.000
_cell.angle_alpha   90.00
_cell.angle_beta   90.00
_cell.angle_gamma   90.00
#
_symmetry.space_group_name_H-M   'P 1'
#
loop_
_entity.id
_entity.type
_entity.pdbx_description
1 polymer ?
#
loop_
_entity_poly.entity_id
_entity_poly.type
_entity_poly.pdbx_seq_one_letter_code
_entity_poly.pdbx_strand_id
1 'polypeptide(L)'
;MSIKPRHGEAPQKIDRQAFSQRFREKFVDPAFRVEEDAIQRLEEIAWQAYSEGRKAPLKQAAGVGFADPEYELAVEWIQAQQSIKAAGQARDQRGTQSRVLLVTGSSRNDGSCPGELSKSWRMAGMAEEELSKAGVETDLLDLSLLTSEYGRRIFPCKACVSTAMPLCHWPCSCYPNHSLDQIGDVMNDIYPRWIAADGIILITPVYWYQAPSPLKLMIDRLVCADGGNPDPTSTQGKDAERAKEIELNGWSFPKHLAGPRLWARSTWRRGWD
;
A
#
# COMPACT_ATOMS: atom_id res chain seq x y z
N MET A 1 -23.14 -6.18 -20.25
CA MET A 1 -22.94 -5.26 -19.10
C MET A 1 -22.73 -3.84 -19.63
N SER A 2 -23.10 -2.80 -18.88
CA SER A 2 -22.84 -1.41 -19.30
C SER A 2 -21.37 -1.05 -19.06
N ILE A 3 -20.67 -0.64 -20.13
CA ILE A 3 -19.28 -0.16 -20.07
C ILE A 3 -19.24 1.24 -19.44
N LYS A 4 -20.23 2.10 -19.72
CA LYS A 4 -20.30 3.45 -19.16
C LYS A 4 -20.28 3.45 -17.62
N PRO A 5 -19.39 4.22 -16.96
CA PRO A 5 -19.34 4.34 -15.51
C PRO A 5 -20.56 5.09 -14.98
N ARG A 6 -20.86 4.86 -13.70
CA ARG A 6 -21.89 5.60 -12.98
C ARG A 6 -21.19 6.66 -12.13
N HIS A 7 -21.74 7.87 -12.10
CA HIS A 7 -21.20 9.01 -11.37
C HIS A 7 -22.26 9.58 -10.42
N GLY A 8 -21.83 10.30 -9.37
CA GLY A 8 -22.72 11.03 -8.45
C GLY A 8 -22.41 10.89 -6.96
N GLU A 9 -21.54 9.96 -6.55
CA GLU A 9 -21.21 9.74 -5.14
C GLU A 9 -20.26 10.80 -4.57
N ALA A 10 -19.28 11.24 -5.35
CA ALA A 10 -18.29 12.21 -4.90
C ALA A 10 -18.88 13.63 -4.85
N PRO A 11 -18.73 14.37 -3.74
CA PRO A 11 -19.11 15.77 -3.68
C PRO A 11 -18.15 16.64 -4.50
N GLN A 12 -18.50 17.92 -4.66
CA GLN A 12 -17.57 18.90 -5.23
C GLN A 12 -16.33 19.06 -4.35
N LYS A 13 -15.24 19.57 -4.95
CA LYS A 13 -14.02 19.93 -4.19
C LYS A 13 -14.36 20.95 -3.11
N ILE A 14 -13.65 20.86 -1.99
CA ILE A 14 -13.78 21.86 -0.92
C ILE A 14 -13.27 23.22 -1.41
N ASP A 15 -13.79 24.29 -0.83
CA ASP A 15 -13.35 25.65 -1.14
C ASP A 15 -11.95 25.96 -0.56
N ARG A 16 -11.44 27.14 -0.92
CA ARG A 16 -10.12 27.62 -0.49
C ARG A 16 -9.99 27.72 1.03
N GLN A 17 -11.06 28.13 1.71
CA GLN A 17 -11.06 28.36 3.16
C GLN A 17 -10.98 27.03 3.92
N ALA A 18 -11.82 26.05 3.55
CA ALA A 18 -11.80 24.71 4.13
C ALA A 18 -10.47 23.99 3.86
N PHE A 19 -9.88 24.19 2.67
CA PHE A 19 -8.53 23.68 2.40
C PHE A 19 -7.49 24.34 3.31
N SER A 20 -7.51 25.67 3.43
CA SER A 20 -6.58 26.44 4.26
C SER A 20 -6.57 25.95 5.69
N GLN A 21 -7.77 25.79 6.27
CA GLN A 21 -7.94 25.29 7.63
C GLN A 21 -7.25 23.92 7.81
N ARG A 22 -7.54 22.95 6.92
CA ARG A 22 -6.97 21.60 7.00
C ARG A 22 -5.46 21.56 6.77
N PHE A 23 -4.95 22.37 5.85
CA PHE A 23 -3.51 22.45 5.59
C PHE A 23 -2.75 22.95 6.83
N ARG A 24 -3.30 23.97 7.51
CA ARG A 24 -2.68 24.65 8.65
C ARG A 24 -2.70 23.84 9.95
N GLU A 25 -3.52 22.79 10.04
CA GLU A 25 -3.54 21.88 11.21
C GLU A 25 -2.17 21.27 11.54
N LYS A 26 -1.29 21.14 10.54
CA LYS A 26 0.08 20.61 10.73
C LYS A 26 1.04 21.60 11.38
N PHE A 27 0.68 22.88 11.47
CA PHE A 27 1.57 23.99 11.85
C PHE A 27 1.09 24.76 13.09
N VAL A 28 0.32 24.12 13.97
CA VAL A 28 -0.27 24.77 15.15
C VAL A 28 0.73 25.07 16.27
N ASP A 29 1.89 24.43 16.27
CA ASP A 29 2.93 24.66 17.28
C ASP A 29 3.39 26.14 17.22
N PRO A 30 3.48 26.87 18.35
CA PRO A 30 3.91 28.26 18.37
C PRO A 30 5.27 28.52 17.71
N ALA A 31 6.15 27.52 17.61
CA ALA A 31 7.42 27.63 16.91
C ALA A 31 7.25 27.94 15.41
N PHE A 32 6.13 27.56 14.78
CA PHE A 32 5.85 27.86 13.38
C PHE A 32 5.46 29.32 13.12
N ARG A 33 5.16 30.12 14.16
CA ARG A 33 4.71 31.52 13.99
C ARG A 33 5.72 32.41 13.28
N VAL A 34 7.02 32.10 13.41
CA VAL A 34 8.09 32.83 12.72
C VAL A 34 8.10 32.56 11.21
N GLU A 35 7.45 31.48 10.77
CA GLU A 35 7.38 31.03 9.37
C GLU A 35 5.99 31.23 8.74
N GLU A 36 5.14 32.07 9.33
CA GLU A 36 3.75 32.29 8.87
C GLU A 36 3.68 32.65 7.37
N ASP A 37 4.56 33.56 6.92
CA ASP A 37 4.65 33.96 5.51
C ASP A 37 5.09 32.80 4.60
N ALA A 38 5.99 31.94 5.09
CA ALA A 38 6.44 30.76 4.34
C ALA A 38 5.33 29.72 4.22
N ILE A 39 4.61 29.47 5.33
CA ILE A 39 3.45 28.57 5.37
C ILE A 39 2.37 29.05 4.39
N GLN A 40 2.09 30.36 4.34
CA GLN A 40 1.15 30.92 3.37
C GLN A 40 1.57 30.66 1.92
N ARG A 41 2.85 30.83 1.58
CA ARG A 41 3.35 30.53 0.22
C ARG A 41 3.22 29.05 -0.13
N LEU A 42 3.57 28.16 0.79
CA LEU A 42 3.48 26.71 0.59
C LEU A 42 2.02 26.24 0.47
N GLU A 43 1.13 26.82 1.29
CA GLU A 43 -0.30 26.56 1.24
C GLU A 43 -0.89 26.91 -0.13
N GLU A 44 -0.50 28.04 -0.73
CA GLU A 44 -0.98 28.44 -2.05
C GLU A 44 -0.56 27.44 -3.14
N ILE A 45 0.67 26.94 -3.08
CA ILE A 45 1.16 25.90 -4.01
C ILE A 45 0.38 24.59 -3.81
N ALA A 46 0.14 24.20 -2.55
CA ALA A 46 -0.62 23.00 -2.23
C ALA A 46 -2.09 23.12 -2.67
N TRP A 47 -2.69 24.31 -2.54
CA TRP A 47 -4.03 24.60 -3.03
C TRP A 47 -4.12 24.42 -4.54
N GLN A 48 -3.17 24.96 -5.30
CA GLN A 48 -3.11 24.77 -6.75
C GLN A 48 -3.00 23.28 -7.12
N ALA A 49 -2.20 22.50 -6.38
CA ALA A 49 -2.08 21.06 -6.62
C ALA A 49 -3.40 20.32 -6.37
N TYR A 50 -4.12 20.69 -5.31
CA TYR A 50 -5.44 20.17 -5.01
C TYR A 50 -6.48 20.56 -6.06
N SER A 51 -6.56 21.84 -6.42
CA SER A 51 -7.57 22.39 -7.33
C SER A 51 -7.40 21.86 -8.76
N GLU A 52 -6.17 21.68 -9.23
CA GLU A 52 -5.85 21.06 -10.52
C GLU A 52 -5.83 19.52 -10.46
N GLY A 53 -5.84 18.92 -9.26
CA GLY A 53 -5.84 17.46 -9.10
C GLY A 53 -4.52 16.80 -9.49
N ARG A 54 -3.38 17.48 -9.26
CA ARG A 54 -2.02 16.98 -9.56
C ARG A 54 -1.65 15.80 -8.67
N LYS A 55 -2.16 14.62 -9.00
CA LYS A 55 -1.98 13.37 -8.23
C LYS A 55 -0.54 12.88 -8.21
N ALA A 56 0.09 12.82 -9.38
CA ALA A 56 1.44 12.34 -9.61
C ALA A 56 2.23 13.46 -10.31
N PRO A 57 2.98 14.27 -9.54
CA PRO A 57 3.64 15.46 -10.07
C PRO A 57 4.85 15.14 -10.94
N LEU A 58 5.48 13.98 -10.72
CA LEU A 58 6.63 13.50 -11.49
C LEU A 58 6.20 12.31 -12.34
N LYS A 59 6.44 12.42 -13.65
CA LYS A 59 6.12 11.38 -14.61
C LYS A 59 7.22 11.20 -15.63
N GLN A 60 7.19 10.05 -16.29
CA GLN A 60 8.02 9.74 -17.45
C GLN A 60 7.27 8.77 -18.36
N ALA A 61 7.65 8.71 -19.64
CA ALA A 61 7.11 7.75 -20.59
C ALA A 61 7.28 6.31 -20.08
N ALA A 62 6.26 5.48 -20.31
CA ALA A 62 6.25 4.08 -19.88
C ALA A 62 7.37 3.26 -20.55
N GLY A 63 7.63 3.52 -21.82
CA GLY A 63 8.68 2.87 -22.60
C GLY A 63 8.26 1.55 -23.23
N VAL A 64 9.21 0.91 -23.93
CA VAL A 64 8.98 -0.31 -24.70
C VAL A 64 8.52 -1.46 -23.79
N GLY A 65 7.50 -2.21 -24.25
CA GLY A 65 6.93 -3.35 -23.54
C GLY A 65 5.62 -3.05 -22.79
N PHE A 66 5.23 -1.78 -22.70
CA PHE A 66 3.88 -1.35 -22.31
C PHE A 66 2.97 -1.25 -23.54
N ALA A 67 1.66 -1.42 -23.34
CA ALA A 67 0.64 -1.31 -24.38
C ALA A 67 0.62 0.08 -25.04
N ASP A 68 0.91 1.13 -24.28
CA ASP A 68 1.18 2.48 -24.78
C ASP A 68 2.53 2.97 -24.22
N PRO A 69 3.61 2.89 -25.03
CA PRO A 69 4.95 3.31 -24.63
C PRO A 69 5.10 4.80 -24.32
N GLU A 70 4.25 5.65 -24.90
CA GLU A 70 4.34 7.11 -24.77
C GLU A 70 3.53 7.63 -23.56
N TYR A 71 2.64 6.81 -23.00
CA TYR A 71 1.87 7.16 -21.81
C TYR A 71 2.79 7.53 -20.64
N GLU A 72 2.53 8.69 -20.03
CA GLU A 72 3.29 9.16 -18.87
C GLU A 72 2.84 8.47 -17.57
N LEU A 73 3.69 7.57 -17.06
CA LEU A 73 3.50 6.92 -15.77
C LEU A 73 4.15 7.71 -14.65
N ALA A 74 3.57 7.62 -13.45
CA ALA A 74 4.19 8.17 -12.24
C ALA A 74 5.55 7.51 -11.98
N VAL A 75 6.58 8.33 -11.72
CA VAL A 75 7.93 7.84 -11.43
C VAL A 75 7.90 6.88 -10.22
N GLU A 76 7.12 7.20 -9.19
CA GLU A 76 6.98 6.35 -8.00
C GLU A 76 6.37 4.98 -8.31
N TRP A 77 5.46 4.90 -9.29
CA TRP A 77 4.88 3.62 -9.71
C TRP A 77 5.91 2.75 -10.44
N ILE A 78 6.72 3.35 -11.32
CA ILE A 78 7.79 2.64 -12.03
C ILE A 78 8.82 2.10 -11.03
N GLN A 79 9.24 2.91 -10.06
CA GLN A 79 10.17 2.49 -9.01
C GLN A 79 9.61 1.34 -8.17
N ALA A 80 8.32 1.40 -7.80
CA ALA A 80 7.66 0.31 -7.09
C ALA A 80 7.61 -0.99 -7.92
N GLN A 81 7.29 -0.88 -9.21
CA GLN A 81 7.27 -2.04 -10.12
C GLN A 81 8.67 -2.68 -10.25
N GLN A 82 9.71 -1.87 -10.39
CA GLN A 82 11.10 -2.32 -10.45
C GLN A 82 11.53 -3.00 -9.15
N SER A 83 11.19 -2.44 -8.00
CA SER A 83 11.50 -3.01 -6.68
C SER A 83 10.84 -4.38 -6.47
N ILE A 84 9.58 -4.54 -6.91
CA ILE A 84 8.87 -5.81 -6.88
C ILE A 84 9.55 -6.85 -7.79
N LYS A 85 9.90 -6.47 -9.03
CA LYS A 85 10.58 -7.35 -9.99
C LYS A 85 11.93 -7.82 -9.44
N ALA A 86 12.73 -6.89 -8.90
CA ALA A 86 14.02 -7.21 -8.30
C ALA A 86 13.88 -8.18 -7.11
N ALA A 87 12.89 -7.97 -6.24
CA ALA A 87 12.62 -8.88 -5.12
C ALA A 87 12.22 -10.29 -5.58
N GLY A 88 11.41 -10.40 -6.63
CA GLY A 88 11.04 -11.68 -7.23
C GLY A 88 12.25 -12.41 -7.82
N GLN A 89 13.06 -11.71 -8.61
CA GLN A 89 14.30 -12.26 -9.18
C GLN A 89 15.28 -12.72 -8.10
N ALA A 90 15.47 -11.92 -7.05
CA ALA A 90 16.34 -12.28 -5.93
C ALA A 90 15.83 -13.53 -5.20
N ARG A 91 14.52 -13.66 -4.99
CA ARG A 91 13.92 -14.88 -4.41
C ARG A 91 14.18 -16.09 -5.29
N ASP A 92 13.92 -15.98 -6.59
CA ASP A 92 14.06 -17.10 -7.53
C ASP A 92 15.53 -17.54 -7.69
N GLN A 93 16.49 -16.64 -7.41
CA GLN A 93 17.94 -16.91 -7.39
C GLN A 93 18.48 -17.42 -6.04
N ARG A 94 17.68 -17.39 -4.96
CA ARG A 94 18.14 -17.70 -3.58
C ARG A 94 18.41 -19.19 -3.33
N GLY A 95 18.16 -20.06 -4.31
CA GLY A 95 18.41 -21.49 -4.21
C GLY A 95 17.50 -22.16 -3.17
N THR A 96 18.07 -22.92 -2.23
CA THR A 96 17.31 -23.69 -1.24
C THR A 96 17.07 -22.95 0.08
N GLN A 97 17.68 -21.77 0.27
CA GLN A 97 17.52 -21.00 1.50
C GLN A 97 16.11 -20.42 1.56
N SER A 98 15.27 -20.89 2.49
CA SER A 98 13.91 -20.36 2.64
C SER A 98 13.91 -19.00 3.33
N ARG A 99 12.96 -18.13 2.98
CA ARG A 99 12.71 -16.84 3.64
C ARG A 99 11.26 -16.71 4.09
N VAL A 100 11.05 -16.31 5.34
CA VAL A 100 9.73 -16.09 5.94
C VAL A 100 9.55 -14.63 6.33
N LEU A 101 8.44 -14.02 5.88
CA LEU A 101 8.00 -12.71 6.36
C LEU A 101 7.13 -12.88 7.61
N LEU A 102 7.63 -12.39 8.75
CA LEU A 102 6.90 -12.31 10.01
C LEU A 102 6.17 -10.96 10.07
N VAL A 103 4.85 -10.95 10.19
CA VAL A 103 4.06 -9.71 10.26
C VAL A 103 3.44 -9.56 11.64
N THR A 104 3.77 -8.49 12.36
CA THR A 104 3.11 -8.15 13.62
C THR A 104 1.92 -7.22 13.34
N GLY A 105 0.71 -7.75 13.55
CA GLY A 105 -0.54 -7.04 13.29
C GLY A 105 -1.01 -6.09 14.40
N SER A 106 -0.22 -5.91 15.46
CA SER A 106 -0.61 -5.04 16.58
C SER A 106 -0.51 -3.57 16.20
N SER A 107 -1.46 -2.74 16.65
CA SER A 107 -1.40 -1.28 16.49
C SER A 107 -0.57 -0.58 17.56
N ARG A 108 -0.02 -1.32 18.53
CA ARG A 108 0.73 -0.75 19.67
C ARG A 108 2.15 -1.29 19.76
N ASN A 109 3.02 -0.46 20.31
CA ASN A 109 4.35 -0.79 20.78
C ASN A 109 4.65 0.08 22.03
N ASP A 110 5.88 -0.01 22.53
CA ASP A 110 6.40 0.79 23.65
C ASP A 110 6.63 2.27 23.29
N GLY A 111 6.74 2.60 22.00
CA GLY A 111 6.74 3.96 21.48
C GLY A 111 5.34 4.59 21.29
N SER A 112 4.26 3.87 21.60
CA SER A 112 2.89 4.39 21.51
C SER A 112 2.21 4.45 22.89
N CYS A 113 0.98 4.99 22.94
CA CYS A 113 0.26 5.30 24.19
C CYS A 113 0.29 4.21 25.29
N PRO A 114 0.27 2.90 24.96
CA PRO A 114 0.25 1.88 25.99
C PRO A 114 1.59 1.54 26.68
N GLY A 115 2.73 2.10 26.23
CA GLY A 115 4.01 2.05 26.95
C GLY A 115 4.65 0.67 27.17
N GLU A 116 4.25 -0.36 26.42
CA GLU A 116 4.85 -1.71 26.50
C GLU A 116 4.78 -2.44 25.16
N LEU A 117 5.82 -3.25 24.89
CA LEU A 117 5.92 -4.17 23.76
C LEU A 117 4.66 -5.02 23.59
N SER A 118 4.14 -5.08 22.36
CA SER A 118 3.00 -5.93 22.07
C SER A 118 3.33 -7.42 22.26
N LYS A 119 2.33 -8.21 22.67
CA LYS A 119 2.46 -9.68 22.71
C LYS A 119 2.73 -10.25 21.31
N SER A 120 2.21 -9.62 20.26
CA SER A 120 2.49 -10.00 18.88
C SER A 120 3.97 -9.86 18.52
N TRP A 121 4.60 -8.75 18.92
CA TRP A 121 6.04 -8.54 18.74
C TRP A 121 6.87 -9.61 19.46
N ARG A 122 6.55 -9.88 20.73
CA ARG A 122 7.23 -10.94 21.51
C ARG A 122 7.08 -12.32 20.88
N MET A 123 5.89 -12.65 20.38
CA MET A 123 5.63 -13.90 19.68
C MET A 123 6.35 -13.96 18.32
N ALA A 124 6.52 -12.84 17.62
CA ALA A 124 7.32 -12.79 16.40
C ALA A 124 8.79 -13.07 16.69
N GLY A 125 9.36 -12.54 17.77
CA GLY A 125 10.72 -12.88 18.21
C GLY A 125 10.89 -14.37 18.52
N MET A 126 9.90 -15.00 19.15
CA MET A 126 9.93 -16.46 19.36
C MET A 126 9.87 -17.24 18.04
N ALA A 127 9.02 -16.82 17.10
CA ALA A 127 8.94 -17.45 15.78
C ALA A 127 10.24 -17.26 14.98
N GLU A 128 10.86 -16.09 15.08
CA GLU A 128 12.16 -15.80 14.47
C GLU A 128 13.26 -16.71 15.01
N GLU A 129 13.33 -16.91 16.32
CA GLU A 129 14.29 -17.81 16.95
C GLU A 129 14.16 -19.25 16.43
N GLU A 130 12.94 -19.78 16.35
CA GLU A 130 12.68 -21.14 15.86
C GLU A 130 12.98 -21.29 14.36
N LEU A 131 12.62 -20.29 13.55
CA LEU A 131 12.94 -20.28 12.11
C LEU A 131 14.45 -20.21 11.88
N SER A 132 15.17 -19.38 12.65
CA SER A 132 16.61 -19.26 12.59
C SER A 132 17.32 -20.58 12.93
N LYS A 133 16.87 -21.28 13.99
CA LYS A 133 17.35 -22.63 14.33
C LYS A 133 17.15 -23.65 13.20
N ALA A 134 16.07 -23.50 12.44
CA ALA A 134 15.77 -24.31 11.26
C ALA A 134 16.52 -23.86 9.99
N GLY A 135 17.39 -22.85 10.09
CA GLY A 135 18.14 -22.30 8.96
C GLY A 135 17.28 -21.53 7.97
N VAL A 136 16.18 -20.91 8.41
CA VAL A 136 15.29 -20.09 7.59
C VAL A 136 15.58 -18.59 7.82
N GLU A 137 15.69 -17.83 6.74
CA GLU A 137 15.86 -16.37 6.80
C GLU A 137 14.54 -15.71 7.22
N THR A 138 14.60 -14.71 8.10
CA THR A 138 13.41 -13.98 8.58
C THR A 138 13.45 -12.52 8.17
N ASP A 139 12.27 -11.97 7.94
CA ASP A 139 12.05 -10.54 7.71
C ASP A 139 10.86 -10.09 8.57
N LEU A 140 11.06 -9.12 9.47
CA LEU A 140 10.04 -8.69 10.43
C LEU A 140 9.34 -7.40 9.99
N LEU A 141 8.06 -7.48 9.65
CA LEU A 141 7.21 -6.35 9.27
C LEU A 141 6.35 -5.92 10.46
N ASP A 142 6.67 -4.75 11.02
CA ASP A 142 5.90 -4.17 12.11
C ASP A 142 4.84 -3.18 11.65
N LEU A 143 3.57 -3.59 11.77
CA LEU A 143 2.45 -2.70 11.45
C LEU A 143 2.15 -1.70 12.57
N SER A 144 2.77 -1.82 13.75
CA SER A 144 2.62 -0.84 14.83
C SER A 144 3.28 0.51 14.52
N LEU A 145 4.24 0.52 13.59
CA LEU A 145 4.88 1.75 13.08
C LEU A 145 3.91 2.68 12.35
N LEU A 146 2.79 2.16 11.83
CA LEU A 146 1.72 3.00 11.27
C LEU A 146 1.04 3.89 12.33
N THR A 147 1.23 3.58 13.61
CA THR A 147 0.67 4.35 14.74
C THR A 147 1.74 5.16 15.47
N SER A 148 2.99 4.68 15.51
CA SER A 148 4.06 5.26 16.32
C SER A 148 5.09 6.07 15.53
N GLU A 149 5.20 5.89 14.21
CA GLU A 149 6.15 6.62 13.37
C GLU A 149 5.47 7.74 12.58
N TYR A 150 6.07 8.93 12.61
CA TYR A 150 5.56 10.09 11.90
C TYR A 150 5.52 9.82 10.39
N GLY A 151 4.35 10.03 9.77
CA GLY A 151 4.18 10.00 8.32
C GLY A 151 3.98 8.63 7.68
N ARG A 152 4.18 7.50 8.40
CA ARG A 152 3.90 6.17 7.85
C ARG A 152 2.41 5.85 7.86
N ARG A 153 1.86 5.49 6.70
CA ARG A 153 0.43 5.19 6.53
C ARG A 153 0.24 4.03 5.58
N ILE A 154 -0.89 3.34 5.69
CA ILE A 154 -1.45 2.54 4.60
C ILE A 154 -2.83 3.12 4.35
N PHE A 155 -3.05 3.70 3.16
CA PHE A 155 -4.37 4.20 2.82
C PHE A 155 -5.30 3.05 2.40
N PRO A 156 -6.62 3.19 2.59
CA PRO A 156 -7.58 2.13 2.24
C PRO A 156 -7.54 1.72 0.78
N CYS A 157 -7.83 0.45 0.49
CA CYS A 157 -8.02 0.02 -0.89
C CYS A 157 -9.26 0.71 -1.49
N LYS A 158 -9.13 1.24 -2.71
CA LYS A 158 -10.24 1.87 -3.45
C LYS A 158 -11.12 0.87 -4.20
N ALA A 159 -10.91 -0.43 -4.00
CA ALA A 159 -11.66 -1.53 -4.62
C ALA A 159 -11.79 -1.41 -6.16
N CYS A 160 -10.75 -0.96 -6.86
CA CYS A 160 -10.78 -0.82 -8.34
C CYS A 160 -11.18 -2.12 -9.04
N VAL A 161 -10.82 -3.26 -8.43
CA VAL A 161 -11.19 -4.60 -8.86
C VAL A 161 -12.70 -4.81 -9.02
N SER A 162 -13.51 -4.14 -8.19
CA SER A 162 -14.97 -4.21 -8.23
C SER A 162 -15.59 -3.36 -9.34
N THR A 163 -14.79 -2.53 -10.02
CA THR A 163 -15.21 -1.84 -11.26
C THR A 163 -14.95 -2.72 -12.48
N ALA A 164 -13.73 -3.26 -12.57
CA ALA A 164 -13.28 -4.28 -13.52
C ALA A 164 -11.90 -4.77 -13.06
N MET A 165 -11.59 -6.06 -13.20
CA MET A 165 -10.29 -6.64 -12.85
C MET A 165 -9.10 -5.85 -13.44
N PRO A 166 -9.10 -5.44 -14.74
CA PRO A 166 -7.99 -4.70 -15.34
C PRO A 166 -7.76 -3.29 -14.74
N LEU A 167 -8.76 -2.72 -14.05
CA LEU A 167 -8.61 -1.42 -13.39
C LEU A 167 -7.79 -1.52 -12.10
N CYS A 168 -7.61 -2.72 -11.55
CA CYS A 168 -6.80 -2.95 -10.35
C CYS A 168 -5.34 -3.18 -10.74
N HIS A 169 -4.47 -2.17 -10.69
CA HIS A 169 -3.09 -2.31 -11.18
C HIS A 169 -2.15 -2.99 -10.19
N TRP A 170 -1.09 -3.61 -10.69
CA TRP A 170 0.00 -4.22 -9.93
C TRP A 170 1.37 -3.62 -10.32
N PRO A 171 2.09 -2.93 -9.41
CA PRO A 171 1.64 -2.48 -8.10
C PRO A 171 0.46 -1.50 -8.18
N CYS A 172 -0.21 -1.26 -7.04
CA CYS A 172 -1.38 -0.40 -7.05
C CYS A 172 -1.03 1.07 -7.35
N SER A 173 -1.48 1.58 -8.50
CA SER A 173 -1.27 2.97 -8.89
C SER A 173 -2.20 4.00 -8.22
N CYS A 174 -2.99 3.61 -7.21
CA CYS A 174 -3.89 4.54 -6.52
C CYS A 174 -3.17 5.55 -5.61
N TYR A 175 -1.93 5.22 -5.23
CA TYR A 175 -1.09 5.95 -4.28
C TYR A 175 0.36 6.03 -4.78
N PRO A 176 1.15 7.03 -4.36
CA PRO A 176 0.69 8.20 -3.60
C PRO A 176 -0.29 9.07 -4.40
N ASN A 177 -1.06 9.89 -3.70
CA ASN A 177 -1.84 10.96 -4.32
C ASN A 177 -1.51 12.28 -3.63
N HIS A 178 -0.58 13.02 -4.23
CA HIS A 178 -0.03 14.26 -3.70
C HIS A 178 -1.07 15.37 -3.57
N SER A 179 -2.07 15.41 -4.46
CA SER A 179 -3.13 16.43 -4.39
C SER A 179 -4.07 16.24 -3.20
N LEU A 180 -4.13 15.04 -2.61
CA LEU A 180 -5.03 14.71 -1.50
C LEU A 180 -4.30 14.42 -0.17
N ASP A 181 -3.02 14.80 -0.06
CA ASP A 181 -2.16 14.44 1.08
C ASP A 181 -2.12 12.92 1.35
N GLN A 182 -2.34 12.11 0.31
CA GLN A 182 -2.23 10.65 0.40
C GLN A 182 -0.79 10.21 0.14
N ILE A 183 0.13 10.82 0.89
CA ILE A 183 1.57 10.56 0.89
C ILE A 183 1.96 9.73 2.12
N GLY A 184 3.16 9.13 2.09
CA GLY A 184 3.63 8.25 3.17
C GLY A 184 2.97 6.86 3.16
N ASP A 185 2.34 6.46 2.05
CA ASP A 185 1.83 5.10 1.86
C ASP A 185 3.00 4.11 1.76
N VAL A 186 3.09 3.18 2.71
CA VAL A 186 4.22 2.24 2.78
C VAL A 186 4.00 0.94 1.99
N MET A 187 2.91 0.81 1.23
CA MET A 187 2.66 -0.44 0.50
C MET A 187 3.72 -0.74 -0.56
N ASN A 188 4.32 0.29 -1.15
CA ASN A 188 5.42 0.10 -2.11
C ASN A 188 6.69 -0.51 -1.47
N ASP A 189 6.86 -0.36 -0.15
CA ASP A 189 7.92 -1.04 0.61
C ASP A 189 7.51 -2.46 1.04
N ILE A 190 6.21 -2.67 1.26
CA ILE A 190 5.66 -3.96 1.68
C ILE A 190 5.58 -4.95 0.50
N TYR A 191 5.21 -4.50 -0.70
CA TYR A 191 5.05 -5.39 -1.85
C TYR A 191 6.34 -6.18 -2.19
N PRO A 192 7.54 -5.58 -2.25
CA PRO A 192 8.78 -6.34 -2.47
C PRO A 192 9.03 -7.37 -1.38
N ARG A 193 8.79 -7.04 -0.11
CA ARG A 193 8.97 -7.97 1.03
C ARG A 193 8.01 -9.15 0.95
N TRP A 194 6.76 -8.90 0.56
CA TRP A 194 5.76 -9.93 0.31
C TRP A 194 6.15 -10.86 -0.84
N ILE A 195 6.77 -10.32 -1.89
CA ILE A 195 7.21 -11.09 -3.05
C ILE A 195 8.48 -11.89 -2.77
N ALA A 196 9.40 -11.35 -1.96
CA ALA A 196 10.65 -12.00 -1.59
C ALA A 196 10.48 -13.23 -0.68
N ALA A 197 9.36 -13.33 0.03
CA ALA A 197 9.07 -14.41 0.97
C ALA A 197 8.57 -15.70 0.28
N ASP A 198 8.92 -16.85 0.85
CA ASP A 198 8.36 -18.17 0.50
C ASP A 198 7.21 -18.56 1.44
N GLY A 199 7.28 -18.07 2.68
CA GLY A 199 6.26 -18.23 3.70
C GLY A 199 5.96 -16.92 4.41
N ILE A 200 4.72 -16.78 4.89
CA ILE A 200 4.27 -15.58 5.61
C ILE A 200 3.57 -16.01 6.88
N ILE A 201 3.98 -15.47 8.02
CA ILE A 201 3.34 -15.70 9.33
C ILE A 201 2.72 -14.39 9.80
N LEU A 202 1.40 -14.39 9.96
CA LEU A 202 0.65 -13.24 10.47
C LEU A 202 0.38 -13.42 11.96
N ILE A 203 1.01 -12.60 12.81
CA ILE A 203 0.90 -12.66 14.26
C ILE A 203 0.12 -11.44 14.74
N THR A 204 -1.14 -11.65 15.13
CA THR A 204 -2.07 -10.54 15.37
C THR A 204 -2.89 -10.74 16.64
N PRO A 205 -3.17 -9.68 17.41
CA PRO A 205 -4.27 -9.74 18.37
C PRO A 205 -5.61 -9.84 17.65
N VAL A 206 -6.67 -10.07 18.42
CA VAL A 206 -8.06 -9.98 17.96
C VAL A 206 -8.66 -8.70 18.52
N TYR A 207 -9.07 -7.78 17.65
CA TYR A 207 -9.77 -6.55 18.03
C TYR A 207 -11.24 -6.71 17.67
N TRP A 208 -12.14 -6.71 18.67
CA TRP A 208 -13.59 -6.85 18.45
C TRP A 208 -13.97 -7.99 17.49
N TYR A 209 -13.47 -9.21 17.77
CA TYR A 209 -13.70 -10.39 16.93
C TYR A 209 -13.16 -10.27 15.49
N GLN A 210 -12.28 -9.32 15.20
CA GLN A 210 -11.75 -9.02 13.86
C GLN A 210 -10.23 -8.83 13.85
N ALA A 211 -9.68 -8.76 12.64
CA ALA A 211 -8.30 -8.34 12.41
C ALA A 211 -8.12 -6.85 12.78
N PRO A 212 -7.00 -6.44 13.39
CA PRO A 212 -6.68 -5.04 13.62
C PRO A 212 -6.64 -4.23 12.33
N SER A 213 -7.02 -2.95 12.41
CA SER A 213 -7.09 -2.07 11.24
C SER A 213 -5.78 -1.98 10.43
N PRO A 214 -4.58 -1.87 11.03
CA PRO A 214 -3.32 -1.91 10.28
C PRO A 214 -3.15 -3.16 9.42
N LEU A 215 -3.48 -4.33 9.99
CA LEU A 215 -3.42 -5.60 9.27
C LEU A 215 -4.45 -5.64 8.15
N LYS A 216 -5.68 -5.20 8.41
CA LYS A 216 -6.74 -5.17 7.40
C LYS A 216 -6.40 -4.23 6.24
N LEU A 217 -5.84 -3.05 6.52
CA LEU A 217 -5.36 -2.12 5.50
C LEU A 217 -4.30 -2.77 4.60
N MET A 218 -3.29 -3.44 5.18
CA MET A 218 -2.28 -4.14 4.40
C MET A 218 -2.90 -5.24 3.51
N ILE A 219 -3.75 -6.10 4.08
CA ILE A 219 -4.38 -7.22 3.35
C ILE A 219 -5.29 -6.72 2.22
N ASP A 220 -6.10 -5.68 2.45
CA ASP A 220 -6.98 -5.12 1.41
C ASP A 220 -6.20 -4.55 0.23
N ARG A 221 -4.99 -4.04 0.49
CA ARG A 221 -4.10 -3.47 -0.52
C ARG A 221 -3.29 -4.53 -1.26
N LEU A 222 -3.32 -5.79 -0.82
CA LEU A 222 -2.72 -6.94 -1.50
C LEU A 222 -3.66 -7.62 -2.50
N VAL A 223 -4.92 -7.17 -2.63
CA VAL A 223 -5.86 -7.70 -3.64
C VAL A 223 -5.32 -7.61 -5.08
N CYS A 224 -4.50 -6.60 -5.37
CA CYS A 224 -3.85 -6.46 -6.68
C CYS A 224 -2.67 -7.41 -6.88
N ALA A 225 -2.15 -8.02 -5.82
CA ALA A 225 -0.91 -8.78 -5.86
C ALA A 225 -0.98 -10.07 -6.67
N ASP A 226 -2.17 -10.60 -6.95
CA ASP A 226 -2.34 -11.83 -7.73
C ASP A 226 -2.90 -11.57 -9.14
N GLY A 227 -4.06 -10.92 -9.23
CA GLY A 227 -4.77 -10.71 -10.49
C GLY A 227 -4.65 -9.32 -11.10
N GLY A 228 -3.88 -8.41 -10.47
CA GLY A 228 -3.85 -7.02 -10.87
C GLY A 228 -3.22 -6.80 -12.25
N ASN A 229 -3.64 -5.76 -12.95
CA ASN A 229 -3.08 -5.38 -14.24
C ASN A 229 -1.64 -4.86 -14.10
N PRO A 230 -0.63 -5.54 -14.67
CA PRO A 230 0.77 -5.11 -14.57
C PRO A 230 1.10 -3.91 -15.47
N ASP A 231 0.17 -3.54 -16.35
CA ASP A 231 0.33 -2.50 -17.36
C ASP A 231 -0.78 -1.44 -17.23
N PRO A 232 -0.56 -0.37 -16.44
CA PRO A 232 -1.49 0.74 -16.33
C PRO A 232 -1.79 1.47 -17.64
N THR A 233 -0.95 1.33 -18.65
CA THR A 233 -1.09 2.04 -19.94
C THR A 233 -2.18 1.40 -20.81
N SER A 234 -2.41 0.09 -20.65
CA SER A 234 -3.51 -0.63 -21.30
C SER A 234 -4.90 -0.03 -20.96
N THR A 235 -5.04 0.52 -19.75
CA THR A 235 -6.25 1.23 -19.29
C THR A 235 -6.06 2.74 -19.24
N GLN A 236 -4.99 3.29 -19.84
CA GLN A 236 -4.66 4.73 -19.81
C GLN A 236 -4.72 5.35 -18.41
N GLY A 237 -4.21 4.62 -17.42
CA GLY A 237 -4.38 4.93 -16.02
C GLY A 237 -5.68 4.34 -15.47
N LYS A 238 -6.50 5.14 -14.80
CA LYS A 238 -7.73 4.67 -14.14
C LYS A 238 -8.97 4.94 -14.99
N ASP A 239 -8.92 4.62 -16.29
CA ASP A 239 -10.08 4.68 -17.18
C ASP A 239 -10.96 3.43 -16.99
N ALA A 240 -12.15 3.64 -16.41
CA ALA A 240 -13.09 2.58 -16.11
C ALA A 240 -13.78 2.00 -17.34
N GLU A 241 -13.93 2.76 -18.44
CA GLU A 241 -14.55 2.24 -19.67
C GLU A 241 -13.60 1.24 -20.33
N ARG A 242 -12.35 1.66 -20.57
CA ARG A 242 -11.31 0.80 -21.15
C ARG A 242 -11.07 -0.46 -20.33
N ALA A 243 -11.04 -0.34 -19.00
CA ALA A 243 -10.86 -1.50 -18.15
C ALA A 243 -12.00 -2.53 -18.29
N LYS A 244 -13.25 -2.08 -18.43
CA LYS A 244 -14.39 -2.98 -18.66
C LYS A 244 -14.38 -3.57 -20.06
N GLU A 245 -13.93 -2.82 -21.07
CA GLU A 245 -13.73 -3.34 -22.42
C GLU A 245 -12.72 -4.49 -22.41
N ILE A 246 -11.56 -4.31 -21.76
CA ILE A 246 -10.56 -5.36 -21.60
C ILE A 246 -11.14 -6.57 -20.86
N GLU A 247 -11.91 -6.35 -19.79
CA GLU A 247 -12.53 -7.44 -19.03
C GLU A 247 -13.53 -8.24 -19.87
N LEU A 248 -14.41 -7.57 -20.61
CA LEU A 248 -15.40 -8.20 -21.49
C LEU A 248 -14.76 -8.91 -22.69
N ASN A 249 -13.57 -8.48 -23.11
CA ASN A 249 -12.78 -9.14 -24.14
C ASN A 249 -11.99 -10.36 -23.62
N GLY A 250 -12.22 -10.78 -22.37
CA GLY A 250 -11.67 -12.02 -21.81
C GLY A 250 -10.35 -11.80 -21.06
N TRP A 251 -10.38 -10.96 -20.02
CA TRP A 251 -9.21 -10.76 -19.14
C TRP A 251 -8.62 -12.09 -18.64
N SER A 252 -7.34 -12.30 -18.93
CA SER A 252 -6.66 -13.59 -18.70
C SER A 252 -6.34 -13.90 -17.25
N PHE A 253 -6.39 -12.90 -16.36
CA PHE A 253 -5.97 -12.98 -14.95
C PHE A 253 -4.51 -13.47 -14.78
N PRO A 254 -3.52 -12.58 -14.64
CA PRO A 254 -2.10 -12.91 -14.70
C PRO A 254 -1.54 -13.90 -13.66
N LYS A 255 -2.21 -14.07 -12.50
CA LYS A 255 -1.77 -14.94 -11.38
C LYS A 255 -0.32 -14.69 -10.93
N HIS A 256 0.02 -13.44 -10.62
CA HIS A 256 1.38 -13.05 -10.21
C HIS A 256 1.90 -13.82 -8.99
N LEU A 257 1.01 -14.45 -8.20
CA LEU A 257 1.40 -15.23 -7.03
C LEU A 257 1.52 -16.75 -7.27
N ALA A 258 1.34 -17.23 -8.50
CA ALA A 258 1.44 -18.66 -8.82
C ALA A 258 2.80 -19.26 -8.40
N GLY A 259 2.77 -20.44 -7.76
CA GLY A 259 3.95 -21.15 -7.25
C GLY A 259 3.74 -21.74 -5.84
N PRO A 260 4.70 -22.54 -5.33
CA PRO A 260 4.60 -23.19 -4.03
C PRO A 260 4.85 -22.17 -2.89
N ARG A 261 3.79 -21.51 -2.42
CA ARG A 261 3.84 -20.61 -1.24
C ARG A 261 3.16 -21.29 -0.06
N LEU A 262 3.81 -21.25 1.12
CA LEU A 262 3.25 -21.78 2.36
C LEU A 262 2.55 -20.66 3.14
N TRP A 263 1.24 -20.82 3.34
CA TRP A 263 0.42 -19.91 4.15
C TRP A 263 0.06 -20.59 5.47
N ALA A 264 0.67 -20.14 6.58
CA ALA A 264 0.38 -20.66 7.92
C ALA A 264 -0.33 -19.58 8.77
N ARG A 265 -1.49 -19.93 9.33
CA ARG A 265 -2.25 -19.06 10.24
C ARG A 265 -2.33 -19.72 11.62
N SER A 266 -1.70 -19.12 12.62
CA SER A 266 -1.92 -19.49 14.03
C SER A 266 -2.80 -18.44 14.71
N THR A 267 -4.03 -18.81 15.07
CA THR A 267 -4.85 -18.01 16.00
C THR A 267 -4.76 -18.63 17.38
N TRP A 268 -3.95 -18.04 18.26
CA TRP A 268 -3.88 -18.47 19.66
C TRP A 268 -5.08 -17.90 20.44
N ARG A 269 -6.07 -18.75 20.73
CA ARG A 269 -6.98 -18.55 21.86
C ARG A 269 -6.37 -19.29 23.04
N ARG A 270 -5.86 -18.59 24.06
CA ARG A 270 -5.59 -19.25 25.35
C ARG A 270 -6.90 -19.34 26.13
N GLY A 271 -7.31 -20.57 26.44
CA GLY A 271 -8.00 -20.86 27.68
C GLY A 271 -7.08 -20.45 28.82
N TRP A 272 -7.66 -19.72 29.77
CA TRP A 272 -7.01 -19.41 31.04
C TRP A 272 -7.36 -20.57 31.97
N ASP A 273 -6.38 -21.43 32.22
CA ASP A 273 -6.25 -22.19 33.46
C ASP A 273 -4.91 -21.79 34.10
#